data_AF-A0A4Y7TEX1-F1
#
_entry.id   AF-A0A4Y7TEX1-F1
#
_cell.length_a   1.000
_cell.length_b   1.000
_cell.length_c   1.000
_cell.angle_alpha   90.00
_cell.angle_beta   90.00
_cell.angle_gamma   90.00
#
_symmetry.space_group_name_H-M   'P 1'
#
loop_
_entity.id
_entity.type
_entity.pdbx_description
1 polymer ?
#
loop_
_entity_poly.entity_id
_entity_poly.type
_entity_poly.pdbx_seq_one_letter_code
_entity_poly.pdbx_strand_id
1 'polypeptide(L)'
;MMSAPAGAGWIGSSLGGAVGGANGSNPLVLAWLDCEENPVISLRWSESYAFLGALHHPDGGPTVTILSKSGLTASGHQRFIYRCQNCTSWNGGKATLNLNGTTIFGHASHTTTKPSIPSDPSSGVAEHNLAGQHLLKIPEARRASYWDVLDALRVSES
;
A
#
# COMPACT_ATOMS: atom_id res chain seq x y z
N MET A 1 3.15 -2.32 -7.25
CA MET A 1 3.32 -0.89 -7.60
C MET A 1 1.96 -0.21 -7.47
N MET A 2 1.95 1.02 -6.98
CA MET A 2 0.77 1.90 -7.01
C MET A 2 1.14 3.17 -7.79
N SER A 3 0.20 3.71 -8.57
CA SER A 3 0.39 4.93 -9.35
C SER A 3 -0.91 5.69 -9.48
N ALA A 4 -0.82 7.01 -9.46
CA ALA A 4 -1.93 7.93 -9.69
C ALA A 4 -1.41 9.26 -10.25
N PRO A 5 -2.28 10.14 -10.78
CA PRO A 5 -1.90 11.50 -11.12
C PRO A 5 -1.21 12.21 -9.94
N ALA A 6 -0.27 13.11 -10.24
CA ALA A 6 0.50 13.85 -9.23
C ALA A 6 -0.38 14.61 -8.23
N GLY A 7 -1.55 15.10 -8.69
CA GLY A 7 -2.51 15.82 -7.86
C GLY A 7 -3.32 14.96 -6.88
N ALA A 8 -3.23 13.62 -6.95
CA ALA A 8 -3.92 12.77 -5.98
C ALA A 8 -3.35 13.00 -4.56
N GLY A 9 -4.24 13.11 -3.58
CA GLY A 9 -3.86 13.36 -2.19
C GLY A 9 -3.14 12.16 -1.57
N TRP A 10 -3.71 10.98 -1.75
CA TRP A 10 -3.10 9.71 -1.39
C TRP A 10 -3.68 8.55 -2.22
N ILE A 11 -2.94 7.45 -2.28
CA ILE A 11 -3.40 6.18 -2.86
C ILE A 11 -3.15 5.05 -1.89
N GLY A 12 -3.95 3.99 -1.99
CA GLY A 12 -3.78 2.84 -1.12
C GLY A 12 -4.33 1.55 -1.69
N SER A 13 -3.89 0.45 -1.08
CA SER A 13 -4.32 -0.90 -1.38
C SER A 13 -4.61 -1.67 -0.10
N SER A 14 -5.67 -2.48 -0.12
CA SER A 14 -5.94 -3.47 0.92
C SER A 14 -5.51 -4.84 0.41
N LEU A 15 -4.68 -5.54 1.17
CA LEU A 15 -4.13 -6.83 0.76
C LEU A 15 -5.17 -7.96 0.81
N GLY A 16 -6.22 -7.83 1.63
CA GLY A 16 -7.26 -8.85 1.80
C GLY A 16 -8.62 -8.49 1.18
N GLY A 17 -8.75 -7.32 0.57
CA GLY A 17 -9.99 -6.83 -0.05
C GLY A 17 -10.64 -5.71 0.76
N ALA A 18 -11.70 -6.00 1.52
CA ALA A 18 -12.40 -4.99 2.31
C ALA A 18 -11.51 -4.42 3.44
N VAL A 19 -11.76 -3.16 3.81
CA VAL A 19 -11.03 -2.43 4.87
C VAL A 19 -11.56 -2.77 6.28
N GLY A 20 -12.77 -3.34 6.38
CA GLY A 20 -13.41 -3.79 7.62
C GLY A 20 -14.69 -4.59 7.35
N GLY A 21 -15.46 -4.89 8.41
CA GLY A 21 -16.73 -5.63 8.35
C GLY A 21 -16.61 -7.13 8.66
N ALA A 22 -17.58 -7.95 8.26
CA ALA A 22 -17.65 -9.40 8.54
C ALA A 22 -16.44 -10.22 8.01
N ASN A 23 -15.60 -9.61 7.16
CA ASN A 23 -14.39 -10.20 6.59
C ASN A 23 -13.12 -9.84 7.38
N GLY A 24 -13.30 -9.12 8.50
CA GLY A 24 -12.29 -8.58 9.43
C GLY A 24 -11.21 -7.70 8.80
N SER A 25 -10.30 -7.26 9.64
CA SER A 25 -9.26 -6.29 9.31
C SER A 25 -8.17 -6.88 8.42
N ASN A 26 -7.78 -6.12 7.39
CA ASN A 26 -6.70 -6.50 6.48
C ASN A 26 -5.62 -5.41 6.49
N PRO A 27 -4.34 -5.77 6.25
CA PRO A 27 -3.29 -4.77 6.08
C PRO A 27 -3.62 -3.84 4.92
N LEU A 28 -3.45 -2.54 5.16
CA LEU A 28 -3.61 -1.50 4.17
C LEU A 28 -2.26 -0.84 3.94
N VAL A 29 -1.87 -0.70 2.68
CA VAL A 29 -0.69 0.07 2.29
C VAL A 29 -1.17 1.37 1.69
N LEU A 30 -0.88 2.48 2.34
CA LEU A 30 -1.14 3.83 1.83
C LEU A 30 0.19 4.45 1.38
N ALA A 31 0.14 5.30 0.36
CA ALA A 31 1.28 6.05 -0.11
C ALA A 31 0.86 7.40 -0.70
N TRP A 32 1.75 8.38 -0.60
CA TRP A 32 1.57 9.73 -1.11
C TRP A 32 2.94 10.41 -1.25
N LEU A 33 3.00 11.52 -1.99
CA LEU A 33 4.16 12.41 -1.97
C LEU A 33 3.95 13.46 -0.88
N ASP A 34 4.98 13.78 -0.11
CA ASP A 34 4.94 14.89 0.86
C ASP A 34 4.91 16.26 0.15
N CYS A 35 5.18 17.35 0.86
CA CYS A 35 5.18 18.70 0.29
C CYS A 35 6.43 18.96 -0.57
N GLU A 36 7.52 18.24 -0.31
CA GLU A 36 8.81 18.30 -0.99
C GLU A 36 8.96 17.21 -2.06
N GLU A 37 7.85 16.55 -2.42
CA GLU A 37 7.78 15.46 -3.41
C GLU A 37 8.52 14.17 -3.04
N ASN A 38 8.90 14.01 -1.77
CA ASN A 38 9.46 12.75 -1.29
C ASN A 38 8.35 11.70 -1.16
N PRO A 39 8.61 10.44 -1.56
CA PRO A 39 7.65 9.37 -1.41
C PRO A 39 7.51 8.97 0.07
N VAL A 40 6.27 8.91 0.54
CA VAL A 40 5.90 8.42 1.87
C VAL A 40 5.02 7.18 1.71
N ILE A 41 5.30 6.14 2.51
CA ILE A 41 4.52 4.90 2.55
C ILE A 41 4.13 4.62 3.99
N SER A 42 2.93 4.10 4.17
CA SER A 42 2.38 3.79 5.48
C SER A 42 1.67 2.46 5.44
N LEU A 43 1.96 1.61 6.42
CA LEU A 43 1.20 0.42 6.69
C LEU A 43 0.16 0.73 7.77
N ARG A 44 -1.11 0.51 7.46
CA ARG A 44 -2.25 0.79 8.32
C ARG A 44 -3.06 -0.47 8.56
N TRP A 45 -3.87 -0.39 9.60
CA TRP A 45 -4.82 -1.42 9.98
C TRP A 45 -6.10 -0.75 10.45
N SER A 46 -7.24 -1.39 10.20
CA SER A 46 -8.52 -0.89 10.70
C SER A 46 -9.43 -2.02 11.12
N GLU A 47 -9.99 -1.94 12.32
CA GLU A 47 -11.02 -2.85 12.85
C GLU A 47 -12.44 -2.38 12.54
N SER A 48 -12.56 -1.16 12.01
CA SER A 48 -13.84 -0.56 11.65
C SER A 48 -13.72 0.27 10.38
N TYR A 49 -14.83 0.86 9.93
CA TYR A 49 -14.81 1.87 8.87
C TYR A 49 -14.31 3.25 9.35
N ALA A 50 -13.86 3.37 10.61
CA ALA A 50 -13.38 4.61 11.19
C ALA A 50 -11.88 4.57 11.48
N PHE A 51 -11.24 5.74 11.31
CA PHE A 51 -9.87 6.13 11.67
C PHE A 51 -8.76 5.07 11.43
N LEU A 52 -7.96 5.30 10.39
CA LEU A 52 -6.79 4.47 10.08
C LEU A 52 -5.60 4.85 10.98
N GLY A 53 -5.45 4.15 12.10
CA GLY A 53 -4.22 4.19 12.89
C GLY A 53 -3.03 3.60 12.14
N ALA A 54 -1.81 4.06 12.45
CA ALA A 54 -0.59 3.40 12.01
C ALA A 54 -0.53 1.98 12.60
N LEU A 55 -0.18 0.99 11.79
CA LEU A 55 0.02 -0.36 12.30
C LEU A 55 1.41 -0.47 12.94
N HIS A 56 1.46 -0.67 14.26
CA HIS A 56 2.68 -1.03 14.98
C HIS A 56 2.58 -2.48 15.44
N HIS A 57 3.43 -3.35 14.90
CA HIS A 57 3.60 -4.72 15.38
C HIS A 57 4.97 -4.86 16.04
N PRO A 58 5.06 -4.90 17.38
CA PRO A 58 6.34 -4.96 18.09
C PRO A 58 7.15 -6.24 17.81
N ASP A 59 6.51 -7.33 17.34
CA ASP A 59 7.14 -8.67 17.25
C ASP A 59 7.29 -9.23 15.82
N GLY A 60 7.46 -8.39 14.80
CA GLY A 60 7.80 -8.86 13.43
C GLY A 60 6.62 -8.98 12.45
N GLY A 61 5.62 -8.09 12.57
CA GLY A 61 4.49 -7.98 11.64
C GLY A 61 4.86 -7.48 10.24
N PRO A 62 3.85 -7.17 9.41
CA PRO A 62 4.11 -6.73 8.05
C PRO A 62 4.94 -5.45 8.03
N THR A 63 5.88 -5.36 7.09
CA THR A 63 6.79 -4.22 6.94
C THR A 63 6.80 -3.79 5.48
N VAL A 64 6.69 -2.49 5.25
CA VAL A 64 6.78 -1.89 3.91
C VAL A 64 8.06 -1.07 3.79
N THR A 65 8.75 -1.24 2.67
CA THR A 65 9.96 -0.48 2.34
C THR A 65 9.79 0.11 0.95
N ILE A 66 9.94 1.43 0.84
CA ILE A 66 9.97 2.12 -0.46
C ILE A 66 11.20 1.66 -1.22
N LEU A 67 11.01 1.32 -2.49
CA LEU A 67 12.06 0.95 -3.42
C LEU A 67 12.38 2.13 -4.34
N SER A 68 13.55 2.08 -4.97
CA SER A 68 14.02 3.06 -5.92
C SER A 68 13.03 3.21 -7.08
N LYS A 69 13.08 4.37 -7.75
CA LYS A 69 12.12 4.77 -8.80
C LYS A 69 10.72 5.13 -8.28
N SER A 70 10.48 5.14 -6.97
CA SER A 70 9.32 5.82 -6.37
C SER A 70 9.49 7.33 -6.40
N GLY A 71 8.39 8.08 -6.38
CA GLY A 71 8.39 9.55 -6.45
C GLY A 71 7.51 10.09 -7.57
N LEU A 72 7.66 11.39 -7.86
CA LEU A 72 7.05 12.02 -9.02
C LEU A 72 7.75 11.53 -10.31
N THR A 73 6.95 11.17 -11.31
CA THR A 73 7.43 10.73 -12.62
C THR A 73 7.31 11.85 -13.65
N ALA A 74 8.13 11.80 -14.71
CA ALA A 74 8.09 12.77 -15.81
C ALA A 74 6.72 12.84 -16.51
N SER A 75 5.90 11.79 -16.44
CA SER A 75 4.54 11.77 -16.99
C SER A 75 3.49 12.42 -16.06
N GLY A 76 3.90 13.07 -14.97
CA GLY A 76 2.98 13.72 -14.04
C GLY A 76 2.20 12.75 -13.15
N HIS A 77 2.77 11.58 -12.85
CA HIS A 77 2.21 10.62 -11.90
C HIS A 77 3.09 10.51 -10.65
N GLN A 78 2.46 10.36 -9.49
CA GLN A 78 3.13 9.81 -8.32
C GLN A 78 3.19 8.28 -8.45
N ARG A 79 4.37 7.70 -8.23
CA ARG A 79 4.61 6.25 -8.33
C ARG A 79 5.22 5.73 -7.05
N PHE A 80 4.72 4.59 -6.58
CA PHE A 80 5.25 3.90 -5.41
C PHE A 80 5.52 2.44 -5.75
N ILE A 81 6.80 2.12 -5.74
CA ILE A 81 7.32 0.76 -5.82
C ILE A 81 7.80 0.41 -4.42
N TYR A 82 7.33 -0.71 -3.88
CA TYR A 82 7.64 -1.08 -2.50
C TYR A 82 7.80 -2.58 -2.36
N ARG A 83 8.62 -2.97 -1.38
CA ARG A 83 8.69 -4.33 -0.87
C ARG A 83 7.79 -4.43 0.35
N CYS A 84 6.93 -5.45 0.38
CA CYS A 84 6.13 -5.78 1.55
C CYS A 84 6.59 -7.13 2.10
N GLN A 85 7.20 -7.14 3.27
CA GLN A 85 7.65 -8.35 3.96
C GLN A 85 6.65 -8.72 5.06
N ASN A 86 6.44 -10.02 5.28
CA ASN A 86 5.45 -10.52 6.23
C ASN A 86 4.01 -10.01 5.96
N CYS A 87 3.71 -9.72 4.69
CA CYS A 87 2.41 -9.14 4.27
C CYS A 87 1.44 -10.16 3.67
N THR A 88 1.80 -11.44 3.63
CA THR A 88 0.95 -12.50 3.06
C THR A 88 0.14 -13.24 4.12
N SER A 89 0.40 -12.97 5.39
CA SER A 89 -0.27 -13.53 6.56
C SER A 89 -0.29 -12.50 7.67
N TRP A 90 -1.38 -12.47 8.44
CA TRP A 90 -1.59 -11.53 9.54
C TRP A 90 -2.60 -12.10 10.54
N ASN A 91 -2.73 -11.48 11.71
CA ASN A 91 -3.71 -11.88 12.70
C ASN A 91 -5.01 -11.08 12.50
N GLY A 92 -6.15 -11.74 12.29
CA GLY A 92 -7.45 -11.11 12.03
C GLY A 92 -7.84 -11.07 10.55
N GLY A 93 -9.10 -10.72 10.24
CA GLY A 93 -9.61 -10.68 8.85
C GLY A 93 -9.48 -11.98 8.09
N LYS A 94 -9.05 -11.92 6.81
CA LYS A 94 -8.76 -13.14 6.03
C LYS A 94 -7.60 -13.97 6.58
N ALA A 95 -6.81 -13.42 7.51
CA ALA A 95 -5.62 -13.98 8.14
C ALA A 95 -4.46 -14.36 7.19
N THR A 96 -4.74 -14.64 5.91
CA THR A 96 -3.75 -15.03 4.91
C THR A 96 -4.26 -14.75 3.50
N LEU A 97 -3.32 -14.53 2.57
CA LEU A 97 -3.61 -14.52 1.14
C LEU A 97 -3.72 -15.96 0.64
N ASN A 98 -4.65 -16.24 -0.28
CA ASN A 98 -4.66 -17.51 -0.99
C ASN A 98 -3.54 -17.50 -2.05
N LEU A 99 -2.33 -17.89 -1.63
CA LEU A 99 -1.16 -17.84 -2.50
C LEU A 99 -1.28 -18.77 -3.71
N ASN A 100 -2.04 -19.87 -3.62
CA ASN A 100 -2.16 -20.86 -4.69
C ASN A 100 -3.42 -20.68 -5.54
N GLY A 101 -4.14 -19.57 -5.38
CA GLY A 101 -5.38 -19.31 -6.11
C GLY A 101 -5.63 -17.83 -6.36
N THR A 102 -6.90 -17.46 -6.32
CA THR A 102 -7.35 -16.09 -6.52
C THR A 102 -7.57 -15.40 -5.19
N THR A 103 -7.07 -14.18 -5.05
CA THR A 103 -7.30 -13.31 -3.90
C THR A 103 -7.95 -12.00 -4.35
N ILE A 104 -8.81 -11.42 -3.50
CA ILE A 104 -9.38 -10.09 -3.73
C ILE A 104 -8.47 -9.05 -3.09
N PHE A 105 -8.10 -8.04 -3.86
CA PHE A 105 -7.40 -6.84 -3.38
C PHE A 105 -8.32 -5.64 -3.44
N GLY A 106 -8.18 -4.74 -2.47
CA GLY A 106 -8.82 -3.43 -2.48
C GLY A 106 -7.88 -2.36 -3.05
N HIS A 107 -8.45 -1.33 -3.62
CA HIS A 107 -7.76 -0.08 -3.95
C HIS A 107 -8.61 1.10 -3.47
N ALA A 108 -7.93 2.17 -3.07
CA ALA A 108 -8.55 3.40 -2.61
C ALA A 108 -7.67 4.61 -2.95
N SER A 109 -8.28 5.77 -3.10
CA SER A 109 -7.60 7.03 -3.29
C SER A 109 -8.46 8.18 -2.80
N HIS A 110 -7.80 9.22 -2.28
CA HIS A 110 -8.40 10.55 -2.25
C HIS A 110 -7.79 11.37 -3.38
N THR A 111 -8.63 11.90 -4.27
CA THR A 111 -8.16 12.54 -5.51
C THR A 111 -7.49 13.91 -5.33
N THR A 112 -7.50 14.51 -4.14
CA THR A 112 -7.04 15.89 -3.92
C THR A 112 -6.47 16.15 -2.52
N THR A 113 -7.09 15.62 -1.46
CA THR A 113 -6.70 15.92 -0.08
C THR A 113 -5.54 15.06 0.38
N LYS A 114 -4.38 15.67 0.61
CA LYS A 114 -3.21 15.02 1.23
C LYS A 114 -3.48 14.70 2.71
N PRO A 115 -2.67 13.81 3.33
CA PRO A 115 -2.66 13.65 4.78
C PRO A 115 -2.42 14.97 5.52
N SER A 116 -2.89 15.08 6.76
CA SER A 116 -2.77 16.32 7.56
C SER A 116 -1.33 16.77 7.81
N ILE A 117 -0.40 15.83 7.93
CA ILE A 117 1.04 16.04 8.05
C ILE A 117 1.71 15.16 6.98
N PRO A 118 1.87 15.65 5.73
CA PRO A 118 2.31 14.81 4.62
C PRO A 118 3.70 14.16 4.80
N SER A 119 4.58 14.71 5.62
CA SER A 119 5.89 14.09 5.90
C SER A 119 5.84 12.96 6.94
N ASP A 120 4.73 12.80 7.66
CA ASP A 120 4.57 11.81 8.71
C ASP A 120 3.82 10.57 8.19
N PRO A 121 4.47 9.39 8.09
CA PRO A 121 3.83 8.15 7.69
C PRO A 121 2.65 7.74 8.58
N SER A 122 2.53 8.27 9.80
CA SER A 122 1.43 8.00 10.73
C SER A 122 0.29 9.02 10.66
N SER A 123 0.44 10.10 9.87
CA SER A 123 -0.54 11.18 9.73
C SER A 123 -1.96 10.69 9.49
N GLY A 124 -2.95 11.41 10.04
CA GLY A 124 -4.35 11.23 9.67
C GLY A 124 -4.55 11.46 8.16
N VAL A 125 -5.47 10.69 7.57
CA VAL A 125 -5.88 10.80 6.17
C VAL A 125 -7.38 11.01 6.09
N ALA A 126 -7.83 11.83 5.14
CA ALA A 126 -9.25 11.97 4.82
C ALA A 126 -9.78 10.68 4.16
N GLU A 127 -11.08 10.42 4.29
CA GLU A 127 -11.75 9.28 3.65
C GLU A 127 -11.54 9.29 2.12
N HIS A 128 -11.37 8.10 1.53
CA HIS A 128 -11.26 8.00 0.07
C HIS A 128 -12.53 8.48 -0.62
N ASN A 129 -12.39 9.15 -1.76
CA ASN A 129 -13.50 9.45 -2.66
C ASN A 129 -13.52 8.57 -3.92
N LEU A 130 -12.54 7.66 -4.05
CA LEU A 130 -12.49 6.60 -5.04
C LEU A 130 -12.03 5.31 -4.36
N ALA A 131 -12.81 4.23 -4.51
CA ALA A 131 -12.42 2.92 -4.00
C ALA A 131 -13.06 1.79 -4.82
N GLY A 132 -12.46 0.61 -4.77
CA GLY A 132 -12.99 -0.59 -5.40
C GLY A 132 -12.19 -1.84 -5.04
N GLN A 133 -12.59 -2.96 -5.64
CA GLN A 133 -11.95 -4.26 -5.44
C GLN A 133 -11.68 -4.94 -6.78
N HIS A 134 -10.66 -5.78 -6.83
CA HIS A 134 -10.33 -6.60 -7.99
C HIS A 134 -9.78 -7.96 -7.58
N LEU A 135 -9.93 -8.92 -8.47
CA LEU A 135 -9.37 -10.27 -8.31
C LEU A 135 -7.94 -10.31 -8.87
N LEU A 136 -7.04 -10.94 -8.13
CA LEU A 136 -5.70 -11.26 -8.58
C LEU A 136 -5.46 -12.76 -8.45
N LYS A 137 -5.09 -13.42 -9.55
CA LYS A 137 -4.61 -14.80 -9.53
C LYS A 137 -3.14 -14.80 -9.12
N ILE A 138 -2.86 -15.18 -7.88
CA ILE A 138 -1.52 -15.11 -7.31
C ILE A 138 -0.50 -15.97 -8.08
N PRO A 139 -0.82 -17.20 -8.54
CA PRO A 139 0.14 -18.00 -9.32
C PRO A 139 0.65 -17.26 -10.58
N GLU A 140 -0.22 -16.50 -11.25
CA GLU A 140 0.12 -15.75 -12.47
C GLU A 140 0.94 -14.47 -12.17
N ALA A 141 0.97 -14.00 -10.92
CA ALA A 141 1.74 -12.84 -10.48
C ALA A 141 3.15 -13.21 -9.99
N ARG A 142 3.45 -14.50 -9.77
CA ARG A 142 4.78 -14.97 -9.36
C ARG A 142 5.77 -14.87 -10.52
N ARG A 143 7.03 -14.56 -10.22
CA ARG A 143 8.12 -14.50 -11.19
C ARG A 143 9.37 -15.11 -10.58
N ALA A 144 10.08 -15.96 -11.33
CA ALA A 144 11.36 -16.52 -10.89
C ALA A 144 12.43 -15.42 -10.71
N SER A 145 12.36 -14.36 -11.51
CA SER A 145 13.24 -13.18 -11.46
C SER A 145 12.92 -12.20 -10.33
N TYR A 146 12.14 -12.60 -9.31
CA TYR A 146 11.76 -11.70 -8.21
C TYR A 146 12.98 -11.02 -7.57
N TRP A 147 14.05 -11.79 -7.33
CA TRP A 147 15.26 -11.26 -6.70
C TRP A 147 16.02 -10.30 -7.60
N ASP A 148 16.17 -10.62 -8.88
CA ASP A 148 16.81 -9.72 -9.86
C ASP A 148 16.06 -8.37 -9.95
N VAL A 149 14.73 -8.44 -10.01
CA VAL A 149 13.86 -7.26 -10.03
C VAL A 149 13.99 -6.46 -8.74
N LEU A 150 14.01 -7.13 -7.58
CA LEU A 150 14.16 -6.47 -6.30
C LEU A 150 15.51 -5.76 -6.17
N ASP A 151 16.60 -6.39 -6.60
CA ASP A 151 17.93 -5.81 -6.51
C ASP A 151 18.07 -4.60 -7.46
N ALA A 152 17.54 -4.70 -8.68
CA ALA A 152 17.47 -3.56 -9.61
C ALA A 152 16.66 -2.37 -9.05
N LEU A 153 15.69 -2.63 -8.17
CA LEU A 153 14.84 -1.64 -7.52
C LEU A 153 15.36 -1.20 -6.13
N ARG A 154 16.48 -1.74 -5.64
CA ARG A 154 17.11 -1.28 -4.40
C ARG A 154 18.16 -0.21 -4.65
N VAL A 155 18.78 -0.24 -5.82
CA VAL A 155 19.81 0.74 -6.21
C VAL A 155 19.11 2.02 -6.65
N SER A 156 19.38 3.13 -5.97
CA SER A 156 19.11 4.46 -6.55
C SER A 156 20.15 4.68 -7.66
N GLU A 157 19.72 4.91 -8.89
CA GLU A 157 20.63 5.43 -9.91
C GLU A 157 21.15 6.79 -9.39
N SER A 158 22.47 6.86 -9.15
CA SER A 158 23.21 8.01 -8.64
C SER A 158 23.33 9.11 -9.70
#